data_AF-A0A2K3PM17-F1
#
_entry.id   AF-A0A2K3PM17-F1
#
_cell.length_a   1.000
_cell.length_b   1.000
_cell.length_c   1.000
_cell.angle_alpha   90.00
_cell.angle_beta   90.00
_cell.angle_gamma   90.00
#
_symmetry.space_group_name_H-M   'P 1'
#
loop_
_entity.id
_entity.type
_entity.pdbx_description
1 polymer ?
#
loop_
_entity_poly.entity_id
_entity_poly.type
_entity_poly.pdbx_seq_one_letter_code
_entity_poly.pdbx_strand_id
1 'polypeptide(L)'
;GFSCLKVAWWLYVGRLLLGCGMGILSYVVPVYIAEITTKDLRGGFTAIHQLMICFGVSLTYLIGAYLNWRVLALIGTIPCLAQLLSLSFIPESPRWLAKVGCWERSKSALQHLRGKNADVSEEATEIRDFIEAFQQQTEDSIMGLFQLQYLKSLTVGVGLIILQQFGGINGITFYASSIFVSAGFSKSIGTVALVIVQIPMSALGVILMDKSGRIPLLLISASGTCLGCVLASLSFFLQDSHKWMEFSPILALVGVFIGSFSLGMGGIPWVIMSEIAMDSKRKFSTRLLSSIREEARSVPTRVLILTTLVAVSGSYVFGSAVGYSSPAQSGIMDDLNLDVAEYSLFGSILTIGAMVGAIVSGSLADYAGRRVAMGFSELCCILGWLAIVFSKVAWWLYVGRLLLGCGMGILSYVVPVYIAEITTKDLRGGFTAIHQVKQEHYYYML
;
A
#
# COMPACT_ATOMS: atom_id res chain seq x y z
N GLY A 1 -29.27 -28.46 -2.87
CA GLY A 1 -30.07 -27.23 -2.74
C GLY A 1 -29.55 -26.32 -1.64
N PHE A 2 -29.86 -26.63 -0.36
CA PHE A 2 -29.56 -25.76 0.78
C PHE A 2 -28.07 -25.52 1.08
N SER A 3 -27.20 -26.51 0.88
CA SER A 3 -25.75 -26.35 1.11
C SER A 3 -25.11 -25.40 0.10
N CYS A 4 -25.48 -25.50 -1.18
CA CYS A 4 -25.01 -24.59 -2.23
C CYS A 4 -25.50 -23.14 -2.02
N LEU A 5 -26.73 -22.98 -1.50
CA LEU A 5 -27.27 -21.66 -1.15
C LEU A 5 -26.53 -21.00 0.03
N LYS A 6 -26.17 -21.80 1.05
CA LYS A 6 -25.33 -21.33 2.18
C LYS A 6 -23.94 -20.92 1.70
N VAL A 7 -23.28 -21.77 0.91
CA VAL A 7 -21.95 -21.53 0.31
C VAL A 7 -21.94 -20.23 -0.52
N ALA A 8 -22.98 -20.02 -1.34
CA ALA A 8 -23.14 -18.80 -2.13
C ALA A 8 -23.32 -17.55 -1.26
N TRP A 9 -24.15 -17.62 -0.20
CA TRP A 9 -24.38 -16.49 0.71
C TRP A 9 -23.09 -16.04 1.41
N TRP A 10 -22.29 -16.97 1.93
CA TRP A 10 -21.01 -16.65 2.56
C TRP A 10 -20.02 -16.00 1.60
N LEU A 11 -20.01 -16.43 0.33
CA LEU A 11 -19.18 -15.83 -0.71
C LEU A 11 -19.60 -14.39 -1.02
N TYR A 12 -20.90 -14.13 -1.17
CA TYR A 12 -21.40 -12.76 -1.39
C TYR A 12 -21.15 -11.84 -0.20
N VAL A 13 -21.37 -12.33 1.02
CA VAL A 13 -21.09 -11.58 2.26
C VAL A 13 -19.60 -11.28 2.38
N GLY A 14 -18.72 -12.27 2.13
CA GLY A 14 -17.27 -12.06 2.13
C GLY A 14 -16.82 -11.02 1.10
N ARG A 15 -17.41 -11.02 -0.09
CA ARG A 15 -17.09 -10.02 -1.14
C ARG A 15 -17.64 -8.63 -0.85
N LEU A 16 -18.81 -8.53 -0.22
CA LEU A 16 -19.36 -7.25 0.23
C LEU A 16 -18.47 -6.64 1.33
N LEU A 17 -18.07 -7.45 2.31
CA LEU A 17 -17.19 -7.04 3.40
C LEU A 17 -15.79 -6.65 2.89
N LEU A 18 -15.27 -7.35 1.87
CA LEU A 18 -14.06 -6.96 1.14
C LEU A 18 -14.15 -5.54 0.58
N GLY A 19 -15.26 -5.24 -0.11
CA GLY A 19 -15.50 -3.91 -0.70
C GLY A 19 -15.62 -2.82 0.36
N CYS A 20 -16.38 -3.06 1.44
CA CYS A 20 -16.54 -2.11 2.53
C CYS A 20 -15.22 -1.85 3.29
N GLY A 21 -14.46 -2.91 3.59
CA GLY A 21 -13.20 -2.80 4.32
C GLY A 21 -12.14 -2.04 3.55
N MET A 22 -11.97 -2.33 2.26
CA MET A 22 -11.07 -1.59 1.38
C MET A 22 -11.55 -0.14 1.19
N GLY A 23 -12.84 0.13 1.05
CA GLY A 23 -13.37 1.49 0.95
C GLY A 23 -13.00 2.38 2.16
N ILE A 24 -13.08 1.83 3.37
CA ILE A 24 -12.72 2.54 4.61
C ILE A 24 -11.19 2.73 4.71
N LEU A 25 -10.40 1.67 4.46
CA LEU A 25 -8.93 1.75 4.39
C LEU A 25 -8.46 2.86 3.44
N SER A 26 -9.07 2.88 2.26
CA SER A 26 -8.75 3.80 1.18
C SER A 26 -9.19 5.24 1.42
N TYR A 27 -10.14 5.46 2.33
CA TYR A 27 -10.49 6.79 2.79
C TYR A 27 -9.56 7.26 3.91
N VAL A 28 -9.43 6.46 4.97
CA VAL A 28 -8.70 6.84 6.19
C VAL A 28 -7.24 7.12 5.86
N VAL A 29 -6.56 6.20 5.18
CA VAL A 29 -5.11 6.29 4.97
C VAL A 29 -4.71 7.56 4.21
N PRO A 30 -5.25 7.88 3.01
CA PRO A 30 -4.79 9.04 2.25
C PRO A 30 -5.28 10.37 2.82
N VAL A 31 -6.47 10.40 3.42
CA VAL A 31 -7.00 11.62 4.07
C VAL A 31 -6.09 12.02 5.21
N TYR A 32 -5.79 11.09 6.12
CA TYR A 32 -4.89 11.39 7.24
C TYR A 32 -3.46 11.69 6.79
N ILE A 33 -2.91 10.97 5.80
CA ILE A 33 -1.61 11.32 5.20
C ILE A 33 -1.64 12.76 4.67
N ALA A 34 -2.74 13.17 4.05
CA ALA A 34 -2.89 14.52 3.53
C ALA A 34 -2.99 15.59 4.60
N GLU A 35 -3.42 15.24 5.81
CA GLU A 35 -3.45 16.15 6.95
C GLU A 35 -2.07 16.42 7.55
N ILE A 36 -1.16 15.44 7.49
CA ILE A 36 0.13 15.49 8.21
C ILE A 36 1.30 15.86 7.28
N THR A 37 1.17 15.64 5.97
CA THR A 37 2.28 15.77 5.01
C THR A 37 2.23 17.08 4.21
N THR A 38 3.36 17.64 3.78
CA THR A 38 3.44 18.78 2.84
C THR A 38 3.26 18.36 1.36
N LYS A 39 2.95 19.27 0.44
CA LYS A 39 2.47 18.95 -0.94
C LYS A 39 3.51 18.28 -1.86
N ASP A 40 4.79 18.58 -1.71
CA ASP A 40 5.75 18.35 -2.80
C ASP A 40 6.50 17.01 -2.75
N LEU A 41 6.37 16.24 -1.67
CA LEU A 41 7.12 14.99 -1.45
C LEU A 41 6.24 13.74 -1.41
N ARG A 42 4.92 13.94 -1.29
CA ARG A 42 3.94 12.87 -1.12
C ARG A 42 3.82 11.97 -2.34
N GLY A 43 3.96 12.54 -3.53
CA GLY A 43 3.89 11.79 -4.79
C GLY A 43 4.94 10.68 -4.89
N GLY A 44 6.20 11.03 -4.60
CA GLY A 44 7.32 10.08 -4.63
C GLY A 44 7.23 9.03 -3.51
N PHE A 45 6.81 9.41 -2.31
CA PHE A 45 6.70 8.45 -1.20
C PHE A 45 5.56 7.46 -1.36
N THR A 46 4.39 7.92 -1.82
CA THR A 46 3.28 7.02 -2.15
C THR A 46 3.68 6.07 -3.28
N ALA A 47 4.49 6.53 -4.25
CA ALA A 47 5.04 5.67 -5.31
C ALA A 47 6.01 4.60 -4.77
N ILE A 48 6.93 4.94 -3.87
CA ILE A 48 7.84 3.97 -3.23
C ILE A 48 7.06 2.95 -2.39
N HIS A 49 6.08 3.42 -1.61
CA HIS A 49 5.19 2.55 -0.83
C HIS A 49 4.47 1.54 -1.73
N GLN A 50 3.89 2.00 -2.85
CA GLN A 50 3.22 1.15 -3.83
C GLN A 50 4.18 0.15 -4.49
N LEU A 51 5.36 0.61 -4.91
CA LEU A 51 6.36 -0.25 -5.56
C LEU A 51 6.77 -1.40 -4.64
N MET A 52 6.88 -1.13 -3.34
CA MET A 52 7.28 -2.13 -2.35
C MET A 52 6.17 -3.12 -2.01
N ILE A 53 4.90 -2.70 -2.05
CA ILE A 53 3.75 -3.61 -2.04
C ILE A 53 3.82 -4.54 -3.26
N CYS A 54 4.04 -4.00 -4.46
CA CYS A 54 4.17 -4.81 -5.69
C CYS A 54 5.34 -5.80 -5.59
N PHE A 55 6.48 -5.38 -5.03
CA PHE A 55 7.63 -6.25 -4.79
C PHE A 55 7.30 -7.38 -3.80
N GLY A 56 6.58 -7.09 -2.71
CA GLY A 56 6.12 -8.08 -1.73
C GLY A 56 5.18 -9.12 -2.31
N VAL A 57 4.18 -8.69 -3.10
CA VAL A 57 3.26 -9.61 -3.80
C VAL A 57 4.05 -10.51 -4.76
N SER A 58 4.93 -9.90 -5.56
CA SER A 58 5.69 -10.61 -6.60
C SER A 58 6.64 -11.65 -6.02
N LEU A 59 7.39 -11.32 -4.97
CA LEU A 59 8.30 -12.25 -4.33
C LEU A 59 7.54 -13.41 -3.66
N THR A 60 6.36 -13.13 -3.10
CA THR A 60 5.51 -14.17 -2.49
C THR A 60 4.94 -15.13 -3.53
N TYR A 61 4.56 -14.64 -4.72
CA TYR A 61 4.17 -15.50 -5.84
C TYR A 61 5.32 -16.36 -6.34
N LEU A 62 6.51 -15.79 -6.47
CA LEU A 62 7.69 -16.52 -6.93
C LEU A 62 8.06 -17.65 -5.97
N ILE A 63 8.15 -17.36 -4.67
CA ILE A 63 8.49 -18.35 -3.64
C ILE A 63 7.35 -19.37 -3.49
N GLY A 64 6.10 -18.91 -3.51
CA GLY A 64 4.91 -19.76 -3.38
C GLY A 64 4.63 -20.66 -4.58
N ALA A 65 5.29 -20.43 -5.72
CA ALA A 65 5.22 -21.32 -6.87
C ALA A 65 5.95 -22.65 -6.64
N TYR A 66 6.89 -22.70 -5.69
CA TYR A 66 7.76 -23.86 -5.44
C TYR A 66 7.66 -24.42 -4.01
N LEU A 67 7.17 -23.64 -3.05
CA LEU A 67 7.11 -24.03 -1.64
C LEU A 67 5.70 -24.38 -1.15
N ASN A 68 5.64 -25.20 -0.11
CA ASN A 68 4.40 -25.51 0.61
C ASN A 68 3.87 -24.26 1.35
N TRP A 69 2.55 -24.12 1.47
CA TRP A 69 1.87 -22.97 2.06
C TRP A 69 2.27 -22.71 3.53
N ARG A 70 2.61 -23.74 4.31
CA ARG A 70 3.10 -23.60 5.69
C ARG A 70 4.51 -23.00 5.74
N VAL A 71 5.40 -23.45 4.86
CA VAL A 71 6.76 -22.91 4.74
C VAL A 71 6.72 -21.49 4.19
N LEU A 72 5.83 -21.21 3.25
CA LEU A 72 5.60 -19.86 2.71
C LEU A 72 5.11 -18.90 3.81
N ALA A 73 4.22 -19.34 4.70
CA ALA A 73 3.79 -18.55 5.86
C ALA A 73 4.94 -18.30 6.84
N LEU A 74 5.83 -19.28 7.04
CA LEU A 74 7.01 -19.15 7.88
C LEU A 74 8.00 -18.15 7.29
N ILE A 75 8.20 -18.15 5.96
CA ILE A 75 8.99 -17.13 5.26
C ILE A 75 8.36 -15.74 5.42
N GLY A 76 7.03 -15.64 5.42
CA GLY A 76 6.30 -14.41 5.69
C GLY A 76 6.57 -13.79 7.08
N THR A 77 6.98 -14.59 8.07
CA THR A 77 7.37 -14.07 9.40
C THR A 77 8.72 -13.36 9.40
N ILE A 78 9.64 -13.74 8.51
CA ILE A 78 11.01 -13.21 8.45
C ILE A 78 11.05 -11.69 8.25
N PRO A 79 10.37 -11.10 7.24
CA PRO A 79 10.35 -9.65 7.06
C PRO A 79 9.71 -8.93 8.25
N CYS A 80 8.68 -9.51 8.87
CA CYS A 80 8.04 -8.92 10.05
C CYS A 80 9.00 -8.85 11.25
N LEU A 81 9.76 -9.93 11.49
CA LEU A 81 10.79 -9.97 12.54
C LEU A 81 11.94 -9.01 12.24
N ALA A 82 12.42 -8.98 10.99
CA ALA A 82 13.47 -8.06 10.57
C ALA A 82 13.04 -6.60 10.76
N GLN A 83 11.78 -6.27 10.45
CA GLN A 83 11.22 -4.95 10.68
C GLN A 83 11.09 -4.63 12.16
N LEU A 84 10.54 -5.54 12.97
CA LEU A 84 10.41 -5.34 14.42
C LEU A 84 11.77 -5.07 15.10
N LEU A 85 12.81 -5.82 14.70
CA LEU A 85 14.17 -5.60 15.19
C LEU A 85 14.76 -4.28 14.68
N SER A 86 14.54 -3.93 13.41
CA SER A 86 15.08 -2.70 12.82
C SER A 86 14.38 -1.43 13.33
N LEU A 87 13.12 -1.50 13.76
CA LEU A 87 12.43 -0.39 14.45
C LEU A 87 13.17 0.05 15.71
N SER A 88 13.97 -0.83 16.33
CA SER A 88 14.74 -0.47 17.52
C SER A 88 15.83 0.57 17.26
N PHE A 89 16.35 0.61 16.03
CA PHE A 89 17.43 1.50 15.59
C PHE A 89 16.95 2.86 15.10
N ILE A 90 15.63 3.04 15.00
CA ILE A 90 15.03 4.20 14.35
C ILE A 90 14.49 5.19 15.37
N PRO A 91 14.74 6.50 15.23
CA PRO A 91 14.17 7.48 16.14
C PRO A 91 12.64 7.59 15.97
N GLU A 92 11.95 7.94 17.04
CA GLU A 92 10.53 8.29 16.95
C GLU A 92 10.35 9.57 16.12
N SER A 93 9.15 9.77 15.57
CA SER A 93 8.85 10.96 14.76
C SER A 93 9.13 12.26 15.52
N PRO A 94 9.97 13.16 14.99
CA PRO A 94 10.24 14.43 15.67
C PRO A 94 9.03 15.33 15.82
N ARG A 95 8.11 15.30 14.84
CA ARG A 95 6.87 16.09 14.86
C ARG A 95 5.89 15.58 15.92
N TRP A 96 5.81 14.26 16.11
CA TRP A 96 5.01 13.68 17.19
C TRP A 96 5.61 14.01 18.56
N LEU A 97 6.93 13.88 18.72
CA LEU A 97 7.62 14.24 19.96
C LEU A 97 7.41 15.71 20.33
N ALA A 98 7.40 16.59 19.33
CA ALA A 98 7.05 18.00 19.47
C ALA A 98 5.57 18.18 19.90
N LYS A 99 4.62 17.49 19.26
CA LYS A 99 3.18 17.52 19.62
C LYS A 99 2.91 17.09 21.06
N VAL A 100 3.67 16.12 21.58
CA VAL A 100 3.56 15.62 22.97
C VAL A 100 4.29 16.53 23.98
N GLY A 101 4.98 17.58 23.53
CA GLY A 101 5.71 18.54 24.37
C GLY A 101 7.10 18.05 24.81
N CYS A 102 7.61 16.96 24.23
CA CYS A 102 8.95 16.43 24.51
C CYS A 102 10.03 17.05 23.60
N TRP A 103 10.31 18.34 23.81
CA TRP A 103 11.17 19.15 22.93
C TRP A 103 12.60 18.62 22.80
N GLU A 104 13.25 18.25 23.90
CA GLU A 104 14.62 17.73 23.89
C GLU A 104 14.74 16.43 23.07
N ARG A 105 13.76 15.54 23.18
CA ARG A 105 13.72 14.30 22.40
C ARG A 105 13.46 14.58 20.92
N SER A 106 12.60 15.56 20.61
CA SER A 106 12.34 15.99 19.23
C SER A 106 13.62 16.52 18.57
N LYS A 107 14.36 17.41 19.25
CA LYS A 107 15.63 17.96 18.76
C LYS A 107 16.70 16.86 18.59
N SER A 108 16.78 15.92 19.53
CA SER A 108 17.70 14.78 19.44
C SER A 108 17.36 13.85 18.28
N ALA A 109 16.07 13.55 18.04
CA ALA A 109 15.61 12.75 16.91
C ALA A 109 15.92 13.45 15.56
N LEU A 110 15.70 14.76 15.49
CA LEU A 110 16.05 15.60 14.34
C LEU A 110 17.56 15.60 14.05
N GLN A 111 18.39 15.80 15.08
CA GLN A 111 19.86 15.71 14.97
C GLN A 111 20.32 14.31 14.54
N HIS A 112 19.65 13.25 14.99
CA HIS A 112 19.95 11.89 14.56
C HIS A 112 19.66 11.68 13.06
N LEU A 113 18.52 12.21 12.57
CA LEU A 113 18.11 12.09 11.16
C LEU A 113 18.94 12.95 10.21
N ARG A 114 19.30 14.17 10.60
CA ARG A 114 20.10 15.11 9.79
C ARG A 114 21.60 14.84 9.89
N GLY A 115 22.05 14.25 10.99
CA GLY A 115 23.46 13.94 11.27
C GLY A 115 24.02 14.82 12.39
N LYS A 116 25.03 14.31 13.10
CA LYS A 116 25.57 14.91 14.35
C LYS A 116 26.04 16.37 14.22
N ASN A 117 26.37 16.83 13.01
CA ASN A 117 26.95 18.16 12.76
C ASN A 117 25.98 19.13 12.05
N ALA A 118 24.74 18.72 11.79
CA ALA A 118 23.76 19.60 11.15
C ALA A 118 23.12 20.52 12.21
N ASP A 119 23.00 21.81 11.90
CA ASP A 119 22.17 22.69 12.71
C ASP A 119 20.70 22.38 12.42
N VAL A 120 19.95 22.01 13.46
CA VAL A 120 18.53 21.66 13.37
C VAL A 120 17.68 22.58 14.22
N SER A 121 18.28 23.67 14.73
CA SER A 121 17.62 24.62 15.63
C SER A 121 16.53 25.41 14.91
N GLU A 122 16.77 25.78 13.64
CA GLU A 122 15.80 26.48 12.80
C GLU A 122 14.60 25.57 12.44
N GLU A 123 14.85 24.37 11.90
CA GLU A 123 13.81 23.37 11.59
C GLU A 123 12.98 22.99 12.84
N ALA A 124 13.61 22.85 14.01
CA ALA A 124 12.91 22.55 15.26
C ALA A 124 12.01 23.71 15.73
N THR A 125 12.43 24.96 15.51
CA THR A 125 11.65 26.16 15.86
C THR A 125 10.46 26.32 14.92
N GLU A 126 10.64 26.09 13.61
CA GLU A 126 9.52 26.08 12.65
C GLU A 126 8.43 25.06 13.02
N ILE A 127 8.85 23.84 13.37
CA ILE A 127 7.93 22.77 13.76
C ILE A 127 7.14 23.18 15.01
N ARG A 128 7.79 23.86 15.96
CA ARG A 128 7.17 24.34 17.19
C ARG A 128 6.13 25.42 16.90
N ASP A 129 6.51 26.46 16.15
CA ASP A 129 5.61 27.57 15.81
C ASP A 129 4.39 27.07 15.04
N PHE A 130 4.58 26.08 14.15
CA PHE A 130 3.48 25.44 13.44
C PHE A 130 2.53 24.68 14.37
N ILE A 131 3.04 23.93 15.34
CA ILE A 131 2.22 23.14 16.28
C ILE A 131 1.49 24.04 17.27
N GLU A 132 2.13 25.09 17.79
CA GLU A 132 1.50 26.07 18.68
C GLU A 132 0.35 26.81 17.96
N ALA A 133 0.56 27.18 16.69
CA ALA A 133 -0.51 27.76 15.86
C ALA A 133 -1.65 26.78 15.57
N PHE A 134 -1.35 25.48 15.42
CA PHE A 134 -2.36 24.44 15.20
C PHE A 134 -3.19 24.14 16.45
N GLN A 135 -2.56 24.04 17.62
CA GLN A 135 -3.24 23.76 18.89
C GLN A 135 -4.27 24.83 19.26
N GLN A 136 -4.01 26.09 18.92
CA GLN A 136 -4.98 27.18 19.14
C GLN A 136 -6.23 27.11 18.25
N GLN A 137 -6.23 26.29 17.19
CA GLN A 137 -7.34 26.17 16.23
C GLN A 137 -8.11 24.85 16.34
N THR A 138 -7.67 23.90 17.16
CA THR A 138 -8.15 22.52 17.13
C THR A 138 -9.22 22.23 18.18
N GLU A 139 -10.33 22.98 18.18
CA GLU A 139 -11.58 22.51 18.85
C GLU A 139 -12.71 22.16 17.85
N ASP A 140 -12.69 22.65 16.59
CA ASP A 140 -13.84 22.49 15.66
C ASP A 140 -13.61 21.58 14.42
N SER A 141 -12.48 20.87 14.32
CA SER A 141 -11.97 20.40 13.01
C SER A 141 -12.67 19.18 12.39
N ILE A 142 -13.29 18.29 13.17
CA ILE A 142 -13.88 17.04 12.62
C ILE A 142 -15.22 17.33 11.91
N MET A 143 -15.99 18.33 12.36
CA MET A 143 -17.22 18.77 11.68
C MET A 143 -16.96 19.74 10.51
N GLY A 144 -15.80 20.41 10.47
CA GLY A 144 -15.41 21.30 9.38
C GLY A 144 -15.11 20.59 8.05
N LEU A 145 -14.75 19.30 8.09
CA LEU A 145 -14.50 18.46 6.91
C LEU A 145 -15.77 18.18 6.08
N PHE A 146 -16.96 18.38 6.66
CA PHE A 146 -18.27 18.22 5.99
C PHE A 146 -18.79 19.53 5.36
N GLN A 147 -17.94 20.53 5.13
CA GLN A 147 -18.38 21.68 4.34
C GLN A 147 -18.65 21.28 2.88
N LEU A 148 -19.83 21.67 2.37
CA LEU A 148 -20.38 21.34 1.05
C LEU A 148 -19.42 21.62 -0.13
N GLN A 149 -18.44 22.48 0.09
CA GLN A 149 -17.44 22.89 -0.88
C GLN A 149 -16.33 21.84 -1.11
N TYR A 150 -16.08 20.95 -0.15
CA TYR A 150 -15.04 19.92 -0.22
C TYR A 150 -15.57 18.54 -0.62
N LEU A 151 -16.88 18.34 -0.49
CA LEU A 151 -17.57 17.10 -0.88
C LEU A 151 -17.28 16.70 -2.33
N LYS A 152 -17.23 17.65 -3.28
CA LYS A 152 -16.95 17.31 -4.69
C LYS A 152 -15.57 16.70 -4.90
N SER A 153 -14.54 17.26 -4.26
CA SER A 153 -13.17 16.75 -4.36
C SER A 153 -13.05 15.40 -3.64
N LEU A 154 -13.63 15.30 -2.44
CA LEU A 154 -13.65 14.07 -1.66
C LEU A 154 -14.38 12.93 -2.39
N THR A 155 -15.51 13.21 -3.02
CA THR A 155 -16.26 12.23 -3.82
C THR A 155 -15.45 11.71 -5.00
N VAL A 156 -14.65 12.55 -5.65
CA VAL A 156 -13.78 12.10 -6.76
C VAL A 156 -12.68 11.16 -6.25
N GLY A 157 -12.01 11.52 -5.14
CA GLY A 157 -10.94 10.69 -4.60
C GLY A 157 -11.44 9.36 -4.00
N VAL A 158 -12.50 9.40 -3.19
CA VAL A 158 -13.14 8.20 -2.62
C VAL A 158 -13.76 7.35 -3.72
N GLY A 159 -14.48 7.97 -4.65
CA GLY A 159 -15.08 7.29 -5.79
C GLY A 159 -14.05 6.58 -6.65
N LEU A 160 -12.89 7.19 -6.89
CA LEU A 160 -11.82 6.58 -7.67
C LEU A 160 -11.28 5.31 -7.02
N ILE A 161 -11.10 5.30 -5.69
CA ILE A 161 -10.60 4.10 -5.01
C ILE A 161 -11.69 3.03 -4.90
N ILE A 162 -12.94 3.40 -4.66
CA ILE A 162 -14.07 2.47 -4.72
C ILE A 162 -14.15 1.79 -6.11
N LEU A 163 -14.05 2.57 -7.19
CA LEU A 163 -14.05 2.06 -8.56
C LEU A 163 -12.86 1.14 -8.84
N GLN A 164 -11.67 1.45 -8.30
CA GLN A 164 -10.49 0.58 -8.37
C GLN A 164 -10.78 -0.80 -7.75
N GLN A 165 -11.49 -0.86 -6.62
CA GLN A 165 -11.85 -2.12 -5.97
C GLN A 165 -12.93 -2.90 -6.75
N PHE A 166 -13.92 -2.20 -7.31
CA PHE A 166 -14.90 -2.81 -8.22
C PHE A 166 -14.27 -3.37 -9.50
N GLY A 167 -13.09 -2.89 -9.89
CA GLY A 167 -12.27 -3.47 -10.96
C GLY A 167 -11.81 -4.91 -10.70
N GLY A 168 -12.07 -5.48 -9.51
CA GLY A 168 -11.88 -6.91 -9.24
C GLY A 168 -10.44 -7.32 -8.96
N ILE A 169 -9.54 -6.37 -8.67
CA ILE A 169 -8.12 -6.64 -8.47
C ILE A 169 -7.87 -7.70 -7.39
N ASN A 170 -8.55 -7.61 -6.24
CA ASN A 170 -8.38 -8.59 -5.16
C ASN A 170 -8.85 -10.00 -5.57
N GLY A 171 -9.85 -10.09 -6.46
CA GLY A 171 -10.29 -11.37 -7.01
C GLY A 171 -9.22 -11.99 -7.90
N ILE A 172 -8.60 -11.19 -8.77
CA ILE A 172 -7.49 -11.66 -9.61
C ILE A 172 -6.28 -12.02 -8.74
N THR A 173 -5.89 -11.16 -7.78
CA THR A 173 -4.73 -11.39 -6.91
C THR A 173 -4.91 -12.59 -5.96
N PHE A 174 -6.10 -12.84 -5.42
CA PHE A 174 -6.30 -13.98 -4.51
C PHE A 174 -6.46 -15.32 -5.23
N TYR A 175 -6.89 -15.31 -6.49
CA TYR A 175 -7.20 -16.51 -7.26
C TYR A 175 -6.35 -16.67 -8.53
N ALA A 176 -5.30 -15.87 -8.72
CA ALA A 176 -4.47 -15.89 -9.94
C ALA A 176 -3.99 -17.32 -10.28
N SER A 177 -3.49 -18.07 -9.30
CA SER A 177 -3.04 -19.45 -9.47
C SER A 177 -4.16 -20.34 -10.02
N SER A 178 -5.37 -20.24 -9.46
CA SER A 178 -6.53 -21.02 -9.90
C SER A 178 -7.00 -20.61 -11.29
N ILE A 179 -6.99 -19.31 -11.60
CA ILE A 179 -7.39 -18.79 -12.91
C ILE A 179 -6.46 -19.36 -14.01
N PHE A 180 -5.15 -19.42 -13.76
CA PHE A 180 -4.21 -20.00 -14.73
C PHE A 180 -4.37 -21.51 -14.89
N VAL A 181 -4.60 -22.23 -13.79
CA VAL A 181 -4.86 -23.68 -13.85
C VAL A 181 -6.13 -23.96 -14.64
N SER A 182 -7.22 -23.22 -14.37
CA SER A 182 -8.46 -23.30 -15.15
C SER A 182 -8.23 -22.94 -16.62
N ALA A 183 -7.34 -22.00 -16.92
CA ALA A 183 -6.99 -21.62 -18.27
C ALA A 183 -6.04 -22.61 -19.00
N GLY A 184 -5.64 -23.72 -18.35
CA GLY A 184 -4.79 -24.76 -18.95
C GLY A 184 -3.28 -24.59 -18.74
N PHE A 185 -2.83 -23.61 -17.94
CA PHE A 185 -1.43 -23.48 -17.56
C PHE A 185 -1.10 -24.19 -16.26
N SER A 186 0.16 -24.63 -16.12
CA SER A 186 0.68 -25.00 -14.81
C SER A 186 0.66 -23.81 -13.86
N LYS A 187 0.25 -24.06 -12.61
CA LYS A 187 0.23 -23.08 -11.51
C LYS A 187 1.50 -22.25 -11.46
N SER A 188 2.67 -22.91 -11.48
CA SER A 188 3.97 -22.25 -11.33
C SER A 188 4.33 -21.37 -12.53
N ILE A 189 3.96 -21.79 -13.76
CA ILE A 189 4.25 -21.01 -14.97
C ILE A 189 3.41 -19.73 -14.98
N GLY A 190 2.11 -19.84 -14.67
CA GLY A 190 1.20 -18.69 -14.63
C GLY A 190 1.60 -17.65 -13.59
N THR A 191 1.94 -18.08 -12.37
CA THR A 191 2.38 -17.15 -11.30
C THR A 191 3.73 -16.51 -11.60
N VAL A 192 4.70 -17.24 -12.17
CA VAL A 192 6.01 -16.69 -12.54
C VAL A 192 5.89 -15.69 -13.68
N ALA A 193 5.05 -15.97 -14.69
CA ALA A 193 4.79 -15.03 -15.78
C ALA A 193 4.19 -13.71 -15.28
N LEU A 194 3.28 -13.75 -14.29
CA LEU A 194 2.77 -12.53 -13.65
C LEU A 194 3.89 -11.71 -13.00
N VAL A 195 4.81 -12.37 -12.28
CA VAL A 195 5.92 -11.69 -11.57
C VAL A 195 6.85 -10.97 -12.54
N ILE A 196 7.25 -11.63 -13.63
CA ILE A 196 8.15 -11.09 -14.66
C ILE A 196 7.60 -9.78 -15.24
N VAL A 197 6.29 -9.65 -15.26
CA VAL A 197 5.56 -8.55 -15.89
C VAL A 197 5.24 -7.45 -14.89
N GLN A 198 4.82 -7.84 -13.69
CA GLN A 198 4.34 -6.91 -12.67
C GLN A 198 5.44 -5.95 -12.23
N ILE A 199 6.67 -6.44 -11.99
CA ILE A 199 7.78 -5.61 -11.51
C ILE A 199 8.19 -4.53 -12.55
N PRO A 200 8.47 -4.87 -13.84
CA PRO A 200 8.80 -3.85 -14.83
C PRO A 200 7.67 -2.85 -15.07
N MET A 201 6.42 -3.31 -15.07
CA MET A 201 5.27 -2.42 -15.31
C MET A 201 5.02 -1.47 -14.15
N SER A 202 5.22 -1.91 -12.90
CA SER A 202 5.19 -1.03 -11.73
C SER A 202 6.32 0.01 -11.78
N ALA A 203 7.54 -0.40 -12.12
CA ALA A 203 8.67 0.52 -12.26
C ALA A 203 8.42 1.55 -13.38
N LEU A 204 7.91 1.08 -14.53
CA LEU A 204 7.53 1.93 -15.65
C LEU A 204 6.42 2.91 -15.27
N GLY A 205 5.45 2.48 -14.48
CA GLY A 205 4.38 3.32 -13.95
C GLY A 205 4.90 4.49 -13.12
N VAL A 206 5.88 4.24 -12.24
CA VAL A 206 6.53 5.30 -11.45
C VAL A 206 7.27 6.28 -12.34
N ILE A 207 8.05 5.79 -13.32
CA ILE A 207 8.82 6.64 -14.23
C ILE A 207 7.90 7.48 -15.14
N LEU A 208 6.81 6.90 -15.64
CA LEU A 208 5.86 7.58 -16.51
C LEU A 208 4.98 8.57 -15.75
N MET A 209 4.72 8.36 -14.47
CA MET A 209 3.89 9.24 -13.66
C MET A 209 4.46 10.67 -13.62
N ASP A 210 5.78 10.80 -13.55
CA ASP A 210 6.46 12.09 -13.54
C ASP A 210 6.53 12.75 -14.93
N LYS A 211 6.47 11.97 -16.02
CA LYS A 211 6.59 12.48 -17.41
C LYS A 211 5.26 12.79 -18.08
N SER A 212 4.26 11.93 -17.93
CA SER A 212 3.00 11.98 -18.71
C SER A 212 1.83 12.57 -17.92
N GLY A 213 2.04 12.88 -16.64
CA GLY A 213 0.98 13.31 -15.74
C GLY A 213 0.08 12.15 -15.29
N ARG A 214 -0.64 12.37 -14.18
CA ARG A 214 -1.33 11.30 -13.44
C ARG A 214 -2.63 10.85 -14.08
N ILE A 215 -3.44 11.80 -14.57
CA ILE A 215 -4.76 11.51 -15.15
C ILE A 215 -4.65 10.76 -16.49
N PRO A 216 -3.76 11.15 -17.43
CA PRO A 216 -3.58 10.38 -18.66
C PRO A 216 -3.10 8.96 -18.39
N LEU A 217 -2.14 8.79 -17.47
CA LEU A 217 -1.61 7.47 -17.10
C LEU A 217 -2.68 6.58 -16.45
N LEU A 218 -3.54 7.17 -15.61
CA LEU A 218 -4.71 6.48 -15.04
C LEU A 218 -5.67 6.00 -16.13
N LEU A 219 -6.02 6.85 -17.10
CA LEU A 219 -6.93 6.49 -18.20
C LEU A 219 -6.36 5.40 -19.11
N ILE A 220 -5.05 5.45 -19.40
CA ILE A 220 -4.35 4.40 -20.15
C ILE A 220 -4.40 3.07 -19.37
N SER A 221 -4.11 3.11 -18.07
CA SER A 221 -4.16 1.91 -17.21
C SER A 221 -5.58 1.31 -17.10
N ALA A 222 -6.61 2.16 -17.00
CA ALA A 222 -8.00 1.72 -16.94
C ALA A 222 -8.46 1.11 -18.27
N SER A 223 -8.12 1.74 -19.40
CA SER A 223 -8.38 1.21 -20.75
C SER A 223 -7.68 -0.14 -20.96
N GLY A 224 -6.41 -0.24 -20.56
CA GLY A 224 -5.65 -1.50 -20.63
C GLY A 224 -6.23 -2.60 -19.75
N THR A 225 -6.70 -2.28 -18.55
CA THR A 225 -7.37 -3.23 -17.66
C THR A 225 -8.72 -3.69 -18.24
N CYS A 226 -9.49 -2.78 -18.83
CA CYS A 226 -10.74 -3.11 -19.51
C CYS A 226 -10.52 -4.07 -20.68
N LEU A 227 -9.54 -3.76 -21.54
CA LEU A 227 -9.12 -4.65 -22.63
C LEU A 227 -8.65 -6.01 -22.08
N GLY A 228 -7.89 -6.02 -20.99
CA GLY A 228 -7.46 -7.24 -20.31
C GLY A 228 -8.64 -8.12 -19.86
N CYS A 229 -9.63 -7.52 -19.20
CA CYS A 229 -10.85 -8.24 -18.80
C CYS A 229 -11.63 -8.80 -19.99
N VAL A 230 -11.73 -8.06 -21.10
CA VAL A 230 -12.39 -8.54 -22.32
C VAL A 230 -11.62 -9.73 -22.92
N LEU A 231 -10.29 -9.65 -22.99
CA LEU A 231 -9.45 -10.75 -23.49
C LEU A 231 -9.52 -11.99 -22.59
N ALA A 232 -9.52 -11.81 -21.27
CA ALA A 232 -9.69 -12.90 -20.32
C ALA A 232 -11.08 -13.56 -20.47
N SER A 233 -12.14 -12.75 -20.64
CA SER A 233 -13.49 -13.25 -20.87
C SER A 233 -13.59 -14.03 -22.19
N LEU A 234 -12.98 -13.52 -23.25
CA LEU A 234 -12.92 -14.18 -24.56
C LEU A 234 -12.13 -15.50 -24.50
N SER A 235 -11.06 -15.55 -23.71
CA SER A 235 -10.27 -16.76 -23.47
C SER A 235 -11.12 -17.91 -22.92
N PHE A 236 -11.88 -17.65 -21.84
CA PHE A 236 -12.75 -18.65 -21.23
C PHE A 236 -13.91 -19.04 -22.14
N PHE A 237 -14.50 -18.09 -22.88
CA PHE A 237 -15.54 -18.39 -23.87
C PHE A 237 -15.06 -19.30 -25.01
N LEU A 238 -13.81 -19.11 -25.47
CA LEU A 238 -13.20 -19.95 -26.50
C LEU A 238 -12.87 -21.36 -25.97
N GLN A 239 -12.48 -21.47 -24.70
CA GLN A 239 -12.28 -22.76 -24.01
C GLN A 239 -13.57 -23.58 -23.96
N ASP A 240 -14.68 -22.95 -23.54
CA ASP A 240 -16.00 -23.63 -23.49
C ASP A 240 -16.49 -24.06 -24.88
N SER A 241 -16.12 -23.30 -25.92
CA SER A 241 -16.49 -23.60 -27.31
C SER A 241 -15.61 -24.65 -27.98
N HIS A 242 -14.61 -25.21 -27.30
CA HIS A 242 -13.59 -26.14 -27.84
C HIS A 242 -12.84 -25.66 -29.10
N LYS A 243 -12.86 -24.36 -29.40
CA LYS A 243 -12.19 -23.77 -30.57
C LYS A 243 -10.91 -23.06 -30.14
N TRP A 244 -9.80 -23.26 -30.87
CA TRP A 244 -8.52 -22.58 -30.65
C TRP A 244 -7.90 -22.79 -29.25
N MET A 245 -7.84 -24.04 -28.79
CA MET A 245 -7.30 -24.40 -27.46
C MET A 245 -5.83 -24.01 -27.25
N GLU A 246 -5.02 -23.87 -28.30
CA GLU A 246 -3.62 -23.41 -28.16
C GLU A 246 -3.48 -21.90 -27.91
N PHE A 247 -4.44 -21.09 -28.40
CA PHE A 247 -4.39 -19.62 -28.27
C PHE A 247 -5.11 -19.10 -27.02
N SER A 248 -6.09 -19.85 -26.50
CA SER A 248 -6.87 -19.44 -25.33
C SER A 248 -6.02 -19.18 -24.06
N PRO A 249 -5.04 -20.02 -23.69
CA PRO A 249 -4.21 -19.78 -22.51
C PRO A 249 -3.40 -18.49 -22.65
N ILE A 250 -2.78 -18.27 -23.82
CA ILE A 250 -2.00 -17.05 -24.11
C ILE A 250 -2.88 -15.80 -23.98
N LEU A 251 -4.13 -15.88 -24.44
CA LEU A 251 -5.11 -14.81 -24.29
C LEU A 251 -5.52 -14.56 -22.83
N ALA A 252 -5.62 -15.61 -22.00
CA ALA A 252 -5.83 -15.48 -20.55
C ALA A 252 -4.59 -14.87 -19.87
N LEU A 253 -3.39 -15.24 -20.29
CA LEU A 253 -2.15 -14.64 -19.77
C LEU A 253 -2.12 -13.14 -20.04
N VAL A 254 -2.39 -12.73 -21.28
CA VAL A 254 -2.44 -11.33 -21.72
C VAL A 254 -3.64 -10.59 -21.12
N GLY A 255 -4.75 -11.27 -20.87
CA GLY A 255 -5.96 -10.69 -20.29
C GLY A 255 -5.89 -10.48 -18.77
N VAL A 256 -5.34 -11.47 -18.05
CA VAL A 256 -5.08 -11.43 -16.60
C VAL A 256 -3.87 -10.55 -16.29
N PHE A 257 -3.20 -10.00 -17.30
CA PHE A 257 -1.96 -9.24 -17.16
C PHE A 257 -2.17 -8.00 -16.29
N ILE A 258 -1.89 -8.20 -15.00
CA ILE A 258 -1.84 -7.22 -13.92
C ILE A 258 -0.89 -6.05 -14.28
N GLY A 259 -0.09 -6.17 -15.34
CA GLY A 259 0.78 -5.12 -15.87
C GLY A 259 0.07 -3.80 -16.18
N SER A 260 -1.07 -3.81 -16.88
CA SER A 260 -1.79 -2.57 -17.18
C SER A 260 -2.36 -1.91 -15.92
N PHE A 261 -2.85 -2.71 -14.97
CA PHE A 261 -3.29 -2.20 -13.67
C PHE A 261 -2.12 -1.65 -12.85
N SER A 262 -0.99 -2.34 -12.84
CA SER A 262 0.22 -1.98 -12.10
C SER A 262 0.89 -0.71 -12.62
N LEU A 263 0.69 -0.40 -13.90
CA LEU A 263 1.23 0.79 -14.56
C LEU A 263 0.62 2.09 -14.04
N GLY A 264 -0.62 2.08 -13.55
CA GLY A 264 -1.25 3.32 -13.08
C GLY A 264 -2.34 3.11 -12.06
N MET A 265 -3.30 2.22 -12.35
CA MET A 265 -4.47 2.04 -11.50
C MET A 265 -4.10 1.52 -10.10
N GLY A 266 -2.98 0.83 -9.91
CA GLY A 266 -2.52 0.40 -8.58
C GLY A 266 -2.12 1.54 -7.64
N GLY A 267 -1.27 2.46 -8.09
CA GLY A 267 -0.70 3.52 -7.25
C GLY A 267 -1.39 4.88 -7.38
N ILE A 268 -1.77 5.29 -8.60
CA ILE A 268 -2.23 6.66 -8.90
C ILE A 268 -3.46 7.07 -8.08
N PRO A 269 -4.49 6.23 -7.87
CA PRO A 269 -5.64 6.60 -7.04
C PRO A 269 -5.26 7.03 -5.62
N TRP A 270 -4.29 6.33 -5.01
CA TRP A 270 -3.77 6.67 -3.68
C TRP A 270 -3.07 8.03 -3.70
N VAL A 271 -2.31 8.32 -4.76
CA VAL A 271 -1.63 9.61 -4.87
C VAL A 271 -2.60 10.76 -5.13
N ILE A 272 -3.58 10.59 -6.03
CA ILE A 272 -4.61 11.59 -6.33
C ILE A 272 -5.45 11.90 -5.09
N MET A 273 -5.89 10.87 -4.35
CA MET A 273 -6.65 11.07 -3.12
C MET A 273 -5.85 11.88 -2.10
N SER A 274 -4.57 11.57 -1.97
CA SER A 274 -3.67 12.29 -1.07
C SER A 274 -3.48 13.75 -1.48
N GLU A 275 -3.57 14.12 -2.75
CA GLU A 275 -3.49 15.51 -3.21
C GLU A 275 -4.80 16.28 -3.04
N ILE A 276 -5.93 15.61 -3.32
CA ILE A 276 -7.29 16.13 -3.20
C ILE A 276 -7.62 16.59 -1.78
N ALA A 277 -7.29 15.76 -0.78
CA ALA A 277 -7.58 16.04 0.62
C ALA A 277 -6.86 17.31 1.12
N MET A 278 -5.80 17.74 0.43
CA MET A 278 -5.04 18.92 0.81
C MET A 278 -5.53 20.23 0.17
N ASP A 279 -6.18 20.18 -1.01
CA ASP A 279 -6.80 21.37 -1.59
C ASP A 279 -7.94 21.90 -0.70
N SER A 280 -8.51 21.05 0.15
CA SER A 280 -9.46 21.45 1.20
C SER A 280 -8.87 22.46 2.19
N LYS A 281 -7.63 22.25 2.66
CA LYS A 281 -6.95 23.12 3.64
C LYS A 281 -6.11 24.23 2.98
N ARG A 282 -5.81 24.14 1.67
CA ARG A 282 -4.98 25.12 0.93
C ARG A 282 -5.48 26.55 1.04
N LYS A 283 -6.79 26.80 1.06
CA LYS A 283 -7.34 28.17 1.16
C LYS A 283 -7.21 28.80 2.56
N PHE A 284 -6.98 27.98 3.59
CA PHE A 284 -6.78 28.46 4.95
C PHE A 284 -5.31 28.86 5.18
N SER A 285 -4.36 28.14 4.55
CA SER A 285 -2.92 28.38 4.73
C SER A 285 -2.30 29.41 3.77
N THR A 286 -2.96 29.78 2.67
CA THR A 286 -2.43 30.80 1.73
C THR A 286 -2.32 32.22 2.32
N ARG A 287 -2.87 32.48 3.52
CA ARG A 287 -2.66 33.76 4.23
C ARG A 287 -1.39 33.78 5.10
N LEU A 288 -0.78 32.63 5.41
CA LEU A 288 0.44 32.55 6.22
C LEU A 288 1.72 32.28 5.41
N LEU A 289 1.60 31.71 4.20
CA LEU A 289 2.74 31.21 3.42
C LEU A 289 3.45 32.26 2.55
N SER A 290 3.21 33.56 2.75
CA SER A 290 3.91 34.62 1.99
C SER A 290 5.21 35.11 2.66
N SER A 291 5.63 34.58 3.82
CA SER A 291 6.77 35.14 4.56
C SER A 291 7.99 34.24 4.74
N ILE A 292 8.03 33.00 4.23
CA ILE A 292 9.19 32.13 4.46
C ILE A 292 9.57 31.41 3.16
N ARG A 293 10.57 31.95 2.45
CA ARG A 293 11.26 31.22 1.39
C ARG A 293 12.68 31.74 1.17
N GLU A 294 13.64 31.03 1.74
CA GLU A 294 14.80 30.44 1.06
C GLU A 294 15.53 29.59 2.10
N GLU A 295 15.68 28.28 1.86
CA GLU A 295 16.45 27.43 2.76
C GLU A 295 17.29 26.41 1.98
N ALA A 296 18.43 26.07 2.57
CA ALA A 296 19.59 25.47 1.90
C ALA A 296 19.43 23.97 1.61
N ARG A 297 19.98 23.57 0.45
CA ARG A 297 19.99 22.20 -0.10
C ARG A 297 20.70 21.22 0.86
N SER A 298 19.96 20.35 1.56
CA SER A 298 20.55 19.29 2.38
C SER A 298 20.63 17.95 1.64
N VAL A 299 21.82 17.34 1.61
CA VAL A 299 22.06 16.01 1.02
C VAL A 299 21.40 14.96 1.92
N PRO A 300 20.72 13.93 1.38
CA PRO A 300 20.11 12.89 2.21
C PRO A 300 21.18 12.14 3.01
N THR A 301 21.12 12.26 4.33
CA THR A 301 22.04 11.57 5.25
C THR A 301 21.79 10.05 5.18
N ARG A 302 22.86 9.25 5.31
CA ARG A 302 22.77 7.78 5.32
C ARG A 302 21.74 7.24 6.33
N VAL A 303 21.58 7.93 7.47
CA VAL A 303 20.61 7.60 8.51
C VAL A 303 19.16 7.79 8.03
N LEU A 304 18.88 8.84 7.26
CA LEU A 304 17.55 9.08 6.69
C LEU A 304 17.18 7.99 5.67
N ILE A 305 18.13 7.59 4.83
CA ILE A 305 17.93 6.51 3.85
C ILE A 305 17.64 5.18 4.57
N LEU A 306 18.44 4.85 5.59
CA LEU A 306 18.25 3.64 6.39
C LEU A 306 16.88 3.64 7.09
N THR A 307 16.50 4.77 7.69
CA THR A 307 15.21 4.93 8.37
C THR A 307 14.03 4.79 7.40
N THR A 308 14.16 5.35 6.19
CA THR A 308 13.16 5.23 5.14
C THR A 308 13.04 3.80 4.65
N LEU A 309 14.16 3.10 4.42
CA LEU A 309 14.16 1.69 4.00
C LEU A 309 13.44 0.78 4.99
N VAL A 310 13.68 0.99 6.29
CA VAL A 310 13.00 0.21 7.34
C VAL A 310 11.53 0.56 7.42
N ALA A 311 11.13 1.84 7.34
CA ALA A 311 9.72 2.20 7.31
C ALA A 311 9.01 1.56 6.10
N VAL A 312 9.66 1.60 4.94
CA VAL A 312 9.15 1.04 3.69
C VAL A 312 9.03 -0.49 3.74
N SER A 313 9.82 -1.18 4.56
CA SER A 313 9.68 -2.64 4.75
C SER A 313 8.30 -3.07 5.26
N GLY A 314 7.55 -2.19 5.95
CA GLY A 314 6.16 -2.47 6.33
C GLY A 314 5.22 -2.60 5.13
N SER A 315 5.50 -1.83 4.07
CA SER A 315 4.79 -1.94 2.79
C SER A 315 5.09 -3.27 2.08
N TYR A 316 6.29 -3.81 2.27
CA TYR A 316 6.64 -5.14 1.78
C TYR A 316 5.86 -6.23 2.53
N VAL A 317 5.77 -6.14 3.87
CA VAL A 317 4.97 -7.06 4.70
C VAL A 317 3.49 -7.06 4.26
N PHE A 318 2.93 -5.87 4.01
CA PHE A 318 1.60 -5.71 3.41
C PHE A 318 1.49 -6.51 2.10
N GLY A 319 2.42 -6.31 1.16
CA GLY A 319 2.43 -7.00 -0.13
C GLY A 319 2.53 -8.51 0.01
N SER A 320 3.35 -9.00 0.93
CA SER A 320 3.49 -10.44 1.19
C SER A 320 2.21 -11.07 1.75
N ALA A 321 1.50 -10.39 2.66
CA ALA A 321 0.24 -10.90 3.20
C ALA A 321 -0.85 -11.02 2.13
N VAL A 322 -0.93 -10.05 1.22
CA VAL A 322 -1.86 -10.05 0.08
C VAL A 322 -1.49 -11.13 -0.94
N GLY A 323 -0.20 -11.22 -1.31
CA GLY A 323 0.31 -12.18 -2.29
C GLY A 323 0.33 -13.64 -1.83
N TYR A 324 0.18 -13.89 -0.52
CA TYR A 324 0.20 -15.25 0.03
C TYR A 324 -1.00 -16.10 -0.37
N SER A 325 -2.17 -15.48 -0.56
CA SER A 325 -3.42 -16.20 -0.83
C SER A 325 -3.31 -17.09 -2.08
N SER A 326 -3.01 -16.51 -3.24
CA SER A 326 -3.01 -17.24 -4.52
C SER A 326 -2.15 -18.51 -4.54
N PRO A 327 -0.84 -18.48 -4.22
CA PRO A 327 -0.03 -19.69 -4.22
C PRO A 327 -0.42 -20.67 -3.10
N ALA A 328 -0.98 -20.21 -1.99
CA ALA A 328 -1.41 -21.08 -0.88
C ALA A 328 -2.75 -21.79 -1.13
N GLN A 329 -3.58 -21.31 -2.05
CA GLN A 329 -4.96 -21.77 -2.26
C GLN A 329 -5.10 -23.29 -2.34
N SER A 330 -4.43 -23.93 -3.32
CA SER A 330 -4.58 -25.37 -3.55
C SER A 330 -4.11 -26.18 -2.34
N GLY A 331 -2.96 -25.81 -1.75
CA GLY A 331 -2.40 -26.51 -0.61
C GLY A 331 -3.24 -26.39 0.68
N ILE A 332 -3.89 -25.23 0.89
CA ILE A 332 -4.80 -25.03 2.02
C ILE A 332 -6.10 -25.82 1.83
N MET A 333 -6.66 -25.80 0.61
CA MET A 333 -7.90 -26.54 0.31
C MET A 333 -7.70 -28.05 0.44
N ASP A 334 -6.58 -28.57 -0.04
CA ASP A 334 -6.28 -30.01 0.01
C ASP A 334 -5.92 -30.50 1.43
N ASP A 335 -5.12 -29.74 2.19
CA ASP A 335 -4.64 -30.14 3.54
C ASP A 335 -5.74 -30.05 4.61
N LEU A 336 -6.68 -29.11 4.46
CA LEU A 336 -7.74 -28.85 5.44
C LEU A 336 -9.15 -29.23 4.95
N ASN A 337 -9.26 -29.80 3.75
CA ASN A 337 -10.53 -30.13 3.09
C ASN A 337 -11.52 -28.95 3.06
N LEU A 338 -11.04 -27.77 2.69
CA LEU A 338 -11.86 -26.55 2.64
C LEU A 338 -12.53 -26.38 1.28
N ASP A 339 -13.78 -25.94 1.31
CA ASP A 339 -14.50 -25.56 0.10
C ASP A 339 -14.07 -24.18 -0.43
N VAL A 340 -14.36 -23.88 -1.69
CA VAL A 340 -14.03 -22.61 -2.35
C VAL A 340 -14.64 -21.41 -1.61
N ALA A 341 -15.83 -21.56 -1.01
CA ALA A 341 -16.46 -20.50 -0.23
C ALA A 341 -15.76 -20.24 1.11
N GLU A 342 -15.30 -21.29 1.79
CA GLU A 342 -14.52 -21.18 3.03
C GLU A 342 -13.17 -20.52 2.75
N TYR A 343 -12.53 -20.89 1.64
CA TYR A 343 -11.33 -20.21 1.17
C TYR A 343 -11.60 -18.75 0.75
N SER A 344 -12.78 -18.45 0.21
CA SER A 344 -13.17 -17.06 -0.08
C SER A 344 -13.30 -16.24 1.19
N LEU A 345 -13.90 -16.81 2.24
CA LEU A 345 -13.97 -16.18 3.56
C LEU A 345 -12.57 -15.90 4.12
N PHE A 346 -11.62 -16.83 3.96
CA PHE A 346 -10.22 -16.65 4.33
C PHE A 346 -9.58 -15.42 3.65
N GLY A 347 -9.82 -15.21 2.35
CA GLY A 347 -9.39 -14.01 1.63
C GLY A 347 -10.08 -12.74 2.14
N SER A 348 -11.37 -12.80 2.44
CA SER A 348 -12.16 -11.67 2.92
C SER A 348 -11.77 -11.18 4.31
N ILE A 349 -11.49 -12.09 5.23
CA ILE A 349 -11.18 -11.77 6.63
C ILE A 349 -9.93 -10.87 6.74
N LEU A 350 -8.96 -11.01 5.82
CA LEU A 350 -7.79 -10.13 5.75
C LEU A 350 -8.19 -8.65 5.64
N THR A 351 -9.15 -8.34 4.77
CA THR A 351 -9.62 -6.95 4.59
C THR A 351 -10.49 -6.44 5.73
N ILE A 352 -11.25 -7.33 6.39
CA ILE A 352 -11.99 -6.99 7.61
C ILE A 352 -11.01 -6.60 8.71
N GLY A 353 -9.96 -7.40 8.91
CA GLY A 353 -8.90 -7.08 9.87
C GLY A 353 -8.25 -5.74 9.52
N ALA A 354 -7.97 -5.49 8.25
CA ALA A 354 -7.35 -4.23 7.83
C ALA A 354 -8.27 -3.02 8.03
N MET A 355 -9.58 -3.16 7.85
CA MET A 355 -10.55 -2.12 8.21
C MET A 355 -10.48 -1.77 9.69
N VAL A 356 -10.49 -2.79 10.56
CA VAL A 356 -10.38 -2.59 12.02
C VAL A 356 -9.04 -1.95 12.37
N GLY A 357 -7.94 -2.43 11.78
CA GLY A 357 -6.61 -1.88 11.94
C GLY A 357 -6.52 -0.41 11.53
N ALA A 358 -7.12 -0.03 10.40
CA ALA A 358 -7.10 1.34 9.90
C ALA A 358 -7.87 2.30 10.81
N ILE A 359 -9.03 1.90 11.34
CA ILE A 359 -9.82 2.73 12.27
C ILE A 359 -9.01 3.01 13.55
N VAL A 360 -8.32 1.99 14.08
CA VAL A 360 -7.52 2.11 15.31
C VAL A 360 -6.18 2.82 15.06
N SER A 361 -5.67 2.78 13.83
CA SER A 361 -4.31 3.25 13.48
C SER A 361 -4.06 4.72 13.84
N GLY A 362 -5.04 5.60 13.63
CA GLY A 362 -4.94 7.03 13.93
C GLY A 362 -4.77 7.30 15.42
N SER A 363 -5.70 6.78 16.24
CA SER A 363 -5.64 6.91 17.70
C SER A 363 -4.40 6.26 18.29
N LEU A 364 -4.00 5.09 17.78
CA LEU A 364 -2.82 4.37 18.24
C LEU A 364 -1.54 5.17 17.95
N ALA A 365 -1.37 5.70 16.73
CA ALA A 365 -0.17 6.47 16.39
C ALA A 365 -0.11 7.80 17.16
N ASP A 366 -1.25 8.44 17.42
CA ASP A 366 -1.31 9.70 18.16
C ASP A 366 -1.04 9.53 19.65
N TYR A 367 -1.51 8.44 20.27
CA TYR A 367 -1.28 8.19 21.69
C TYR A 367 0.08 7.54 21.97
N ALA A 368 0.43 6.49 21.23
CA ALA A 368 1.61 5.67 21.51
C ALA A 368 2.88 6.08 20.75
N GLY A 369 2.74 6.90 19.70
CA GLY A 369 3.84 7.24 18.79
C GLY A 369 3.88 6.35 17.55
N ARG A 370 4.59 6.79 16.53
CA ARG A 370 4.59 6.17 15.20
C ARG A 370 5.45 4.91 15.20
N ARG A 371 6.61 4.94 15.85
CA ARG A 371 7.48 3.76 16.01
C ARG A 371 6.79 2.66 16.79
N VAL A 372 6.10 3.00 17.87
CA VAL A 372 5.37 2.01 18.70
C VAL A 372 4.18 1.44 17.94
N ALA A 373 3.45 2.27 17.19
CA ALA A 373 2.35 1.79 16.34
C ALA A 373 2.82 0.83 15.24
N MET A 374 3.97 1.09 14.60
CA MET A 374 4.60 0.13 13.68
C MET A 374 4.97 -1.18 14.39
N GLY A 375 5.56 -1.11 15.59
CA GLY A 375 5.93 -2.31 16.34
C GLY A 375 4.73 -3.17 16.77
N PHE A 376 3.64 -2.54 17.21
CA PHE A 376 2.39 -3.24 17.53
C PHE A 376 1.79 -3.92 16.30
N SER A 377 1.89 -3.28 15.14
CA SER A 377 1.48 -3.88 13.89
C SER A 377 2.30 -5.12 13.53
N GLU A 378 3.63 -5.04 13.61
CA GLU A 378 4.49 -6.19 13.33
C GLU A 378 4.23 -7.36 14.27
N LEU A 379 3.95 -7.08 15.55
CA LEU A 379 3.54 -8.11 16.50
C LEU A 379 2.25 -8.80 16.08
N CYS A 380 1.23 -8.04 15.65
CA CYS A 380 -0.01 -8.59 15.10
C CYS A 380 0.27 -9.46 13.86
N CYS A 381 1.15 -9.00 12.96
CA CYS A 381 1.52 -9.75 11.76
C CYS A 381 2.25 -11.06 12.10
N ILE A 382 3.20 -11.05 13.03
CA ILE A 382 3.94 -12.24 13.47
C ILE A 382 2.97 -13.27 14.08
N LEU A 383 2.10 -12.83 14.99
CA LEU A 383 1.08 -13.70 15.58
C LEU A 383 0.13 -14.27 14.52
N GLY A 384 -0.25 -13.45 13.53
CA GLY A 384 -1.10 -13.88 12.42
C GLY A 384 -0.44 -14.94 11.55
N TRP A 385 0.82 -14.76 11.18
CA TRP A 385 1.59 -15.76 10.43
C TRP A 385 1.81 -17.05 11.23
N LEU A 386 2.15 -16.96 12.52
CA LEU A 386 2.31 -18.13 13.38
C LEU A 386 0.98 -18.91 13.52
N ALA A 387 -0.14 -18.21 13.67
CA ALA A 387 -1.47 -18.84 13.69
C ALA A 387 -1.77 -19.59 12.38
N ILE A 388 -1.35 -19.06 11.23
CA ILE A 388 -1.46 -19.75 9.93
C ILE A 388 -0.56 -20.99 9.89
N VAL A 389 0.70 -20.88 10.29
CA VAL A 389 1.67 -22.00 10.29
C VAL A 389 1.17 -23.18 11.11
N PHE A 390 0.66 -22.92 12.32
CA PHE A 390 0.18 -23.95 13.24
C PHE A 390 -1.29 -24.36 13.02
N SER A 391 -1.95 -23.79 12.00
CA SER A 391 -3.36 -24.09 11.75
C SER A 391 -3.56 -25.56 11.36
N LYS A 392 -4.39 -26.25 12.15
CA LYS A 392 -4.91 -27.61 11.85
C LYS A 392 -6.40 -27.60 11.55
N VAL A 393 -7.03 -26.43 11.67
CA VAL A 393 -8.48 -26.22 11.58
C VAL A 393 -8.73 -24.84 10.97
N ALA A 394 -9.82 -24.71 10.19
CA ALA A 394 -10.19 -23.49 9.46
C ALA A 394 -10.21 -22.24 10.35
N TRP A 395 -10.69 -22.37 11.59
CA TRP A 395 -10.80 -21.26 12.53
C TRP A 395 -9.45 -20.59 12.84
N TRP A 396 -8.37 -21.36 12.96
CA TRP A 396 -7.03 -20.81 13.19
C TRP A 396 -6.49 -20.03 11.99
N LEU A 397 -6.83 -20.44 10.77
CA LEU A 397 -6.53 -19.67 9.56
C LEU A 397 -7.27 -18.33 9.55
N TYR A 398 -8.54 -18.32 9.95
CA TYR A 398 -9.36 -17.11 10.02
C TYR A 398 -8.82 -16.12 11.05
N VAL A 399 -8.47 -16.59 12.24
CA VAL A 399 -7.84 -15.75 13.28
C VAL A 399 -6.50 -15.21 12.77
N GLY A 400 -5.67 -16.04 12.14
CA GLY A 400 -4.39 -15.61 11.59
C GLY A 400 -4.54 -14.53 10.51
N ARG A 401 -5.52 -14.67 9.62
CA ARG A 401 -5.83 -13.65 8.61
C ARG A 401 -6.38 -12.36 9.19
N LEU A 402 -7.21 -12.45 10.23
CA LEU A 402 -7.74 -11.27 10.90
C LEU A 402 -6.59 -10.46 11.52
N LEU A 403 -5.66 -11.12 12.20
CA LEU A 403 -4.48 -10.49 12.81
C LEU A 403 -3.54 -9.87 11.77
N LEU A 404 -3.24 -10.59 10.68
CA LEU A 404 -2.50 -10.05 9.54
C LEU A 404 -3.19 -8.82 8.95
N GLY A 405 -4.52 -8.87 8.86
CA GLY A 405 -5.33 -7.75 8.43
C GLY A 405 -5.15 -6.55 9.34
N CYS A 406 -5.31 -6.73 10.66
CA CYS A 406 -5.14 -5.64 11.63
C CYS A 406 -3.78 -4.97 11.51
N GLY A 407 -2.70 -5.75 11.39
CA GLY A 407 -1.36 -5.19 11.19
C GLY A 407 -1.24 -4.44 9.85
N MET A 408 -1.75 -5.04 8.78
CA MET A 408 -1.79 -4.43 7.44
C MET A 408 -2.50 -3.06 7.44
N GLY A 409 -3.63 -2.95 8.15
CA GLY A 409 -4.39 -1.72 8.29
C GLY A 409 -3.71 -0.64 9.12
N ILE A 410 -2.87 -1.02 10.09
CA ILE A 410 -2.06 -0.07 10.85
C ILE A 410 -0.88 0.42 10.01
N LEU A 411 -0.18 -0.48 9.31
CA LEU A 411 0.99 -0.13 8.49
C LEU A 411 0.65 0.79 7.32
N SER A 412 -0.52 0.58 6.70
CA SER A 412 -0.96 1.42 5.58
C SER A 412 -1.06 2.90 5.95
N TYR A 413 -1.40 3.21 7.21
CA TYR A 413 -1.41 4.57 7.74
C TYR A 413 -0.05 5.00 8.27
N VAL A 414 0.56 4.21 9.16
CA VAL A 414 1.72 4.67 9.93
C VAL A 414 2.97 4.80 9.07
N VAL A 415 3.16 3.94 8.07
CA VAL A 415 4.37 3.96 7.22
C VAL A 415 4.47 5.25 6.40
N PRO A 416 3.47 5.65 5.60
CA PRO A 416 3.57 6.89 4.82
C PRO A 416 3.63 8.14 5.71
N VAL A 417 2.93 8.15 6.85
CA VAL A 417 2.97 9.27 7.81
C VAL A 417 4.36 9.39 8.44
N TYR A 418 4.93 8.30 8.89
CA TYR A 418 6.26 8.31 9.48
C TYR A 418 7.32 8.81 8.49
N ILE A 419 7.30 8.31 7.25
CA ILE A 419 8.19 8.77 6.16
C ILE A 419 7.99 10.26 5.87
N ALA A 420 6.75 10.73 5.86
CA ALA A 420 6.40 12.14 5.66
C ALA A 420 6.89 13.05 6.80
N GLU A 421 6.92 12.55 8.04
CA GLU A 421 7.35 13.31 9.21
C GLU A 421 8.89 13.39 9.34
N ILE A 422 9.64 12.40 8.84
CA ILE A 422 11.12 12.37 8.88
C ILE A 422 11.82 13.08 7.71
N THR A 423 11.14 13.24 6.57
CA THR A 423 11.73 13.82 5.35
C THR A 423 11.75 15.35 5.39
N THR A 424 12.88 15.98 5.03
CA THR A 424 12.98 17.44 4.80
C THR A 424 12.12 17.89 3.63
N LYS A 425 11.60 19.13 3.67
CA LYS A 425 10.82 19.75 2.58
C LYS A 425 11.60 19.85 1.25
N ASP A 426 12.92 19.68 1.25
CA ASP A 426 13.83 19.96 0.14
C ASP A 426 14.46 18.75 -0.58
N LEU A 427 14.07 17.52 -0.26
CA LEU A 427 14.45 16.33 -1.06
C LEU A 427 13.59 16.22 -2.35
N ARG A 428 13.49 17.33 -3.09
CA ARG A 428 12.63 17.55 -4.26
C ARG A 428 13.25 17.10 -5.60
N GLY A 429 13.72 15.85 -5.71
CA GLY A 429 14.11 15.28 -7.02
C GLY A 429 15.27 14.28 -7.05
N GLY A 430 15.73 13.78 -5.90
CA GLY A 430 16.89 12.88 -5.86
C GLY A 430 16.70 11.55 -6.61
N PHE A 431 15.47 11.03 -6.69
CA PHE A 431 15.20 9.80 -7.45
C PHE A 431 15.00 10.03 -8.95
N THR A 432 14.68 11.25 -9.37
CA THR A 432 14.66 11.66 -10.78
C THR A 432 16.05 12.07 -11.30
N ALA A 433 16.97 12.49 -10.42
CA ALA A 433 18.32 12.92 -10.80
C ALA A 433 19.24 11.79 -11.30
N ILE A 434 19.05 10.53 -10.89
CA ILE A 434 19.80 9.39 -11.48
C ILE A 434 19.44 9.23 -12.97
N HIS A 435 18.24 9.65 -13.38
CA HIS A 435 17.83 9.66 -14.78
C HIS A 435 18.21 10.95 -15.52
N GLN A 436 18.29 12.08 -14.84
CA GLN A 436 18.59 13.36 -15.46
C GLN A 436 20.08 13.51 -15.83
N VAL A 437 20.99 12.92 -15.05
CA VAL A 437 22.43 12.84 -15.41
C VAL A 437 22.69 11.97 -16.65
N LYS A 438 21.77 11.04 -16.98
CA LYS A 438 21.83 10.29 -18.25
C LYS A 438 21.22 11.03 -19.44
N GLN A 439 20.39 12.05 -19.21
CA GLN A 439 19.72 12.80 -20.29
C GLN A 439 20.55 14.00 -20.77
N GLU A 440 21.35 14.64 -19.90
CA GLU A 440 22.26 15.71 -20.34
C GLU A 440 23.42 15.20 -21.21
N HIS A 441 23.85 13.94 -21.05
CA HIS A 441 24.89 13.37 -21.92
C HIS A 441 24.45 13.05 -23.36
N TYR A 442 23.13 13.01 -23.65
CA TYR A 442 22.62 12.75 -24.99
C TYR A 442 22.35 14.01 -25.82
N TYR A 443 22.30 15.19 -25.19
CA TYR A 443 22.04 16.47 -25.88
C TYR A 443 23.29 17.25 -26.29
N TYR A 444 24.48 16.78 -25.90
CA TYR A 444 25.77 17.35 -26.32
C TYR A 444 26.51 16.49 -27.36
N MET A 445 25.85 15.45 -27.90
CA MET A 445 26.43 14.54 -28.90
C MET A 445 25.50 14.34 -30.12
N LEU A 446 24.74 15.39 -30.45
CA LEU A 446 24.07 15.67 -31.73
C LEU A 446 24.29 17.16 -32.00
#